data_AF-A0A498I739-F1
#
_entry.id   AF-A0A498I739-F1
#
_cell.length_a   1.000
_cell.length_b   1.000
_cell.length_c   1.000
_cell.angle_alpha   90.00
_cell.angle_beta   90.00
_cell.angle_gamma   90.00
#
_symmetry.space_group_name_H-M   'P 1'
#
loop_
_entity.id
_entity.type
_entity.pdbx_description
1 polymer ?
#
loop_
_entity_poly.entity_id
_entity_poly.type
_entity_poly.pdbx_seq_one_letter_code
_entity_poly.pdbx_strand_id
1 'polypeptide(L)'
;MESLILKNRNYGLLLLQTDDCTSVAQHFVSKDGVSNFRRRVLRGGSAINGGVFSRASEDYVEKVGWNKMVLDAYKWVEYRNAFKPKLTPWLYVAKLSFLEAGIFPYNGFSLDHIGGMKIGVTKLDERGRRNTSADFLTVGNPNCCALARSLV
;
A
#
# COMPACT_ATOMS: atom_id res chain seq x y z
N MET A 1 11.02 -13.82 -9.35
CA MET A 1 10.32 -13.27 -8.17
C MET A 1 9.81 -11.84 -8.40
N GLU A 2 10.59 -10.90 -8.96
CA GLU A 2 10.12 -9.52 -9.21
C GLU A 2 8.86 -9.43 -10.09
N SER A 3 8.79 -10.22 -11.16
CA SER A 3 7.60 -10.27 -12.02
C SER A 3 6.35 -10.81 -11.31
N LEU A 4 6.52 -11.55 -10.21
CA LEU A 4 5.43 -12.08 -9.40
C LEU A 4 4.83 -10.98 -8.52
N ILE A 5 5.68 -10.14 -7.92
CA ILE A 5 5.29 -9.05 -7.01
C ILE A 5 4.69 -7.88 -7.78
N LEU A 6 5.31 -7.49 -8.88
CA LEU A 6 5.04 -6.21 -9.52
C LEU A 6 3.80 -6.24 -10.43
N LYS A 7 3.29 -7.40 -10.85
CA LYS A 7 2.15 -7.45 -11.79
C LYS A 7 0.82 -7.56 -11.05
N ASN A 8 -0.13 -6.67 -11.36
CA ASN A 8 -1.47 -6.66 -10.76
C ASN A 8 -2.20 -8.01 -10.86
N ARG A 9 -2.00 -8.76 -11.96
CA ARG A 9 -2.61 -10.09 -12.14
C ARG A 9 -2.25 -11.11 -11.05
N ASN A 10 -1.19 -10.86 -10.28
CA ASN A 10 -0.73 -11.71 -9.18
C ASN A 10 -1.12 -11.14 -7.81
N TYR A 11 -1.98 -10.12 -7.75
CA TYR A 11 -2.47 -9.56 -6.49
C TYR A 11 -3.08 -10.67 -5.62
N GLY A 12 -2.65 -10.75 -4.35
CA GLY A 12 -3.12 -11.75 -3.40
C GLY A 12 -2.52 -13.15 -3.58
N LEU A 13 -2.02 -13.51 -4.77
CA LEU A 13 -1.44 -14.85 -5.03
C LEU A 13 -0.30 -15.19 -4.08
N LEU A 14 0.54 -14.20 -3.76
CA LEU A 14 1.66 -14.33 -2.83
C LEU A 14 1.25 -14.68 -1.39
N LEU A 15 -0.02 -14.45 -1.02
CA LEU A 15 -0.57 -14.81 0.29
C LEU A 15 -1.20 -16.21 0.28
N LEU A 16 -1.53 -16.74 -0.89
CA LEU A 16 -2.13 -18.07 -1.05
C LEU A 16 -1.08 -19.17 -1.24
N GLN A 17 0.05 -18.82 -1.86
CA GLN A 17 1.13 -19.75 -2.19
C GLN A 17 2.35 -19.41 -1.35
N THR A 18 2.38 -19.91 -0.11
CA THR A 18 3.49 -19.69 0.83
C THR A 18 4.17 -20.98 1.21
N ASP A 19 5.46 -20.85 1.54
CA ASP A 19 6.32 -21.93 2.04
C ASP A 19 7.10 -21.40 3.26
N ASP A 20 7.75 -22.31 3.98
CA ASP A 20 8.39 -21.94 5.25
C ASP A 20 9.68 -21.12 5.07
N CYS A 21 10.34 -21.15 3.90
CA CYS A 21 11.74 -20.74 3.75
C CYS A 21 11.99 -19.61 2.75
N THR A 22 11.31 -19.60 1.62
CA THR A 22 11.58 -18.77 0.43
C THR A 22 10.43 -17.88 -0.03
N SER A 23 9.19 -18.12 0.41
CA SER A 23 8.05 -17.29 0.01
C SER A 23 8.20 -15.81 0.41
N VAL A 24 7.72 -14.93 -0.47
CA VAL A 24 7.69 -13.46 -0.29
C VAL A 24 6.84 -13.06 0.92
N ALA A 25 5.75 -13.78 1.16
CA ALA A 25 4.92 -13.66 2.35
C ALA A 25 5.20 -14.85 3.27
N GLN A 26 5.73 -14.58 4.45
CA GLN A 26 5.93 -15.56 5.51
C GLN A 26 4.65 -15.66 6.35
N HIS A 27 4.04 -16.84 6.37
CA HIS A 27 2.92 -17.15 7.24
C HIS A 27 3.38 -17.29 8.70
N PHE A 28 2.53 -16.89 9.64
CA PHE A 28 2.66 -17.18 11.07
C PHE A 28 1.29 -17.14 11.75
N VAL A 29 1.18 -17.76 12.93
CA VAL A 29 -0.02 -17.69 13.77
C VAL A 29 0.31 -16.91 15.03
N SER A 30 -0.54 -15.96 15.42
CA SER A 30 -0.36 -15.21 16.67
C SER A 30 -0.54 -16.11 17.89
N LYS A 31 -0.16 -15.63 19.08
CA LYS A 31 -0.45 -16.34 20.34
C LYS A 31 -1.94 -16.50 20.59
N ASP A 32 -2.76 -15.64 20.00
CA ASP A 32 -4.23 -15.69 20.05
C ASP A 32 -4.84 -16.67 19.02
N GLY A 33 -4.01 -17.40 18.27
CA GLY A 33 -4.46 -18.37 17.27
C GLY A 33 -4.85 -17.76 15.91
N VAL A 34 -4.53 -16.49 15.65
CA VAL A 34 -4.92 -15.79 14.41
C VAL A 34 -3.83 -15.94 13.36
N SER A 35 -4.18 -16.50 12.20
CA SER A 35 -3.28 -16.59 11.03
C SER A 35 -2.98 -15.21 10.45
N ASN A 36 -1.71 -14.96 10.11
CA ASN A 36 -1.25 -13.70 9.56
C ASN A 36 0.00 -13.89 8.67
N PHE A 37 0.37 -12.87 7.91
CA PHE A 37 1.51 -12.88 7.00
C PHE A 37 2.40 -11.66 7.21
N ARG A 38 3.72 -11.87 7.11
CA ARG A 38 4.71 -10.79 7.08
C ARG A 38 5.59 -10.89 5.85
N ARG A 39 6.02 -9.72 5.37
CA ARG A 39 7.00 -9.59 4.28
C ARG A 39 8.34 -10.27 4.58
N ARG A 40 8.85 -11.00 3.60
CA ARG A 40 10.21 -11.56 3.50
C ARG A 40 10.76 -11.28 2.10
N VAL A 41 10.92 -9.99 1.77
CA VAL A 41 11.48 -9.55 0.49
C VAL A 41 12.00 -8.12 0.59
N LEU A 42 13.05 -7.80 -0.18
CA LEU A 42 13.40 -6.41 -0.51
C LEU A 42 12.15 -5.73 -1.09
N ARG A 43 11.84 -4.49 -0.69
CA ARG A 43 10.55 -3.75 -0.87
C ARG A 43 9.62 -3.79 0.35
N GLY A 44 9.80 -4.78 1.24
CA GLY A 44 9.06 -4.86 2.50
C GLY A 44 7.55 -5.05 2.32
N GLY A 45 6.74 -4.51 3.24
CA GLY A 45 5.29 -4.76 3.30
C GLY A 45 4.53 -4.24 2.07
N SER A 46 5.06 -3.18 1.44
CA SER A 46 4.48 -2.59 0.22
C SER A 46 4.43 -3.56 -0.98
N ALA A 47 5.26 -4.61 -0.96
CA ALA A 47 5.27 -5.66 -1.99
C ALA A 47 4.04 -6.56 -1.93
N ILE A 48 3.49 -6.81 -0.73
CA ILE A 48 2.46 -7.83 -0.51
C ILE A 48 1.14 -7.28 0.05
N ASN A 49 1.10 -6.00 0.45
CA ASN A 49 -0.11 -5.39 1.01
C ASN A 49 -1.20 -5.12 -0.03
N GLY A 50 -2.36 -4.64 0.43
CA GLY A 50 -3.50 -4.33 -0.43
C GLY A 50 -3.31 -3.15 -1.39
N GLY A 51 -2.18 -2.45 -1.37
CA GLY A 51 -1.89 -1.35 -2.29
C GLY A 51 -2.73 -0.08 -2.07
N VAL A 52 -3.41 0.02 -0.92
CA VAL A 52 -4.17 1.21 -0.51
C VAL A 52 -3.26 2.13 0.31
N PHE A 53 -3.43 3.43 0.14
CA PHE A 53 -2.74 4.45 0.94
C PHE A 53 -3.70 5.58 1.32
N SER A 54 -3.47 6.17 2.48
CA SER A 54 -4.07 7.43 2.92
C SER A 54 -3.08 8.13 3.86
N ARG A 55 -3.13 9.46 3.90
CA ARG A 55 -2.41 10.24 4.90
C ARG A 55 -2.98 9.96 6.28
N ALA A 56 -2.18 10.10 7.33
CA ALA A 56 -2.73 10.20 8.68
C ALA A 56 -3.65 11.42 8.78
N SER A 57 -4.66 11.39 9.67
CA SER A 57 -5.49 12.56 9.92
C SER A 57 -4.67 13.66 10.62
N GLU A 58 -5.08 14.91 10.44
CA GLU A 58 -4.43 16.05 11.10
C GLU A 58 -4.48 15.90 12.63
N ASP A 59 -5.62 15.49 13.17
CA ASP A 59 -5.79 15.17 14.60
C ASP A 59 -4.78 14.14 15.10
N TYR A 60 -4.49 13.10 14.30
CA TYR A 60 -3.51 12.09 14.68
C TYR A 60 -2.10 12.68 14.70
N VAL A 61 -1.73 13.44 13.66
CA VAL A 61 -0.42 14.11 13.54
C VAL A 61 -0.18 15.05 14.73
N GLU A 62 -1.19 15.83 15.11
CA GLU A 62 -1.14 16.71 16.27
C GLU A 62 -1.00 15.91 17.57
N LYS A 63 -1.84 14.88 17.76
CA LYS A 63 -1.84 14.05 18.97
C LYS A 63 -0.49 13.38 19.23
N VAL A 64 0.22 12.96 18.20
CA VAL A 64 1.56 12.33 18.35
C VAL A 64 2.72 13.33 18.30
N GLY A 65 2.42 14.63 18.17
CA GLY A 65 3.42 15.71 18.18
C GLY A 65 4.32 15.74 16.96
N TRP A 66 3.85 15.27 15.79
CA TRP A 66 4.66 15.29 14.57
C TRP A 66 4.73 16.69 13.97
N ASN A 67 5.90 17.02 13.41
CA ASN A 67 6.09 18.27 12.71
C ASN A 67 5.22 18.32 11.44
N LYS A 68 4.67 19.50 11.12
CA LYS A 68 3.89 19.76 9.89
C LYS A 68 4.64 19.43 8.59
N MET A 69 5.97 19.33 8.61
CA MET A 69 6.80 18.79 7.53
C MET A 69 6.38 17.39 7.07
N VAL A 70 5.60 16.64 7.86
CA VAL A 70 5.01 15.37 7.45
C VAL A 70 4.18 15.50 6.16
N LEU A 71 3.53 16.65 5.93
CA LEU A 71 2.77 16.89 4.71
C LEU A 71 3.66 16.92 3.46
N ASP A 72 4.86 17.51 3.57
CA ASP A 72 5.81 17.56 2.46
C ASP A 72 6.40 16.18 2.17
N ALA A 73 6.65 15.38 3.22
CA ALA A 73 7.04 13.99 3.07
C ALA A 73 5.94 13.16 2.37
N TYR A 74 4.68 13.36 2.74
CA TYR A 74 3.55 12.73 2.05
C TYR A 74 3.50 13.11 0.57
N LYS A 75 3.53 14.40 0.25
CA LYS A 75 3.52 14.88 -1.15
C LYS A 75 4.67 14.28 -1.97
N TRP A 76 5.86 14.17 -1.38
CA TRP A 76 7.03 13.58 -2.05
C TRP A 76 6.82 12.10 -2.39
N VAL A 77 6.21 11.33 -1.47
CA VAL A 77 5.86 9.91 -1.67
C VAL A 77 4.74 9.76 -2.71
N GLU A 78 3.71 10.60 -2.61
CA GLU A 78 2.52 10.59 -3.45
C GLU A 78 2.85 10.86 -4.91
N TYR A 79 3.70 11.84 -5.16
CA TYR A 79 4.15 12.20 -6.50
C TYR A 79 4.70 11.01 -7.30
N ARG A 80 5.30 10.01 -6.62
CA ARG A 80 5.95 8.87 -7.28
C ARG A 80 5.07 7.62 -7.30
N ASN A 81 4.34 7.40 -6.21
CA ASN A 81 3.74 6.11 -5.90
C ASN A 81 2.25 6.21 -5.52
N ALA A 82 1.53 7.29 -5.80
CA ALA A 82 0.10 7.37 -5.53
C ALA A 82 -0.68 7.67 -6.81
N PHE A 83 -1.54 6.74 -7.22
CA PHE A 83 -2.31 6.85 -8.45
C PHE A 83 -3.81 6.82 -8.17
N LYS A 84 -4.58 7.51 -9.01
CA LYS A 84 -6.04 7.41 -8.99
C LYS A 84 -6.47 6.09 -9.64
N PRO A 85 -7.20 5.20 -8.95
CA PRO A 85 -7.58 3.93 -9.52
C PRO A 85 -8.66 4.10 -10.60
N LYS A 86 -8.59 3.27 -11.64
CA LYS A 86 -9.76 2.96 -12.47
C LYS A 86 -10.66 2.01 -11.68
N LEU A 87 -11.89 2.43 -11.40
CA LEU A 87 -12.83 1.59 -10.65
C LEU A 87 -13.20 0.34 -11.46
N THR A 88 -13.08 -0.81 -10.84
CA THR A 88 -13.67 -2.06 -11.34
C THR A 88 -15.18 -2.05 -11.07
N PRO A 89 -15.97 -2.89 -11.76
CA PRO A 89 -17.39 -3.02 -11.46
C PRO A 89 -17.66 -3.32 -9.96
N TRP A 90 -16.84 -4.17 -9.35
CA TRP A 90 -16.94 -4.48 -7.93
C TRP A 90 -16.70 -3.26 -7.03
N LEU A 91 -15.64 -2.48 -7.28
CA LEU A 91 -15.37 -1.27 -6.49
C LEU A 91 -16.46 -0.21 -6.70
N TYR A 92 -17.05 -0.14 -7.89
CA TYR A 92 -18.15 0.76 -8.17
C TYR A 92 -19.42 0.39 -7.37
N VAL A 93 -19.77 -0.90 -7.34
CA VAL A 93 -20.89 -1.42 -6.54
C VAL A 93 -20.63 -1.20 -5.06
N ALA A 94 -19.44 -1.55 -4.55
CA ALA A 94 -19.08 -1.33 -3.15
C ALA A 94 -19.20 0.15 -2.74
N LYS A 95 -18.77 1.07 -3.60
CA LYS A 95 -18.96 2.51 -3.38
C LYS A 95 -20.44 2.88 -3.24
N LEU A 96 -21.32 2.37 -4.11
CA LEU A 96 -22.75 2.63 -4.02
C LEU A 96 -23.36 2.02 -2.75
N SER A 97 -23.01 0.78 -2.42
CA SER A 97 -23.51 0.10 -1.22
C SER A 97 -23.12 0.83 0.08
N PHE A 98 -21.91 1.39 0.16
CA PHE A 98 -21.53 2.20 1.32
C PHE A 98 -22.36 3.48 1.45
N LEU A 99 -22.68 4.14 0.33
CA LEU A 99 -23.53 5.33 0.35
C LEU A 99 -24.97 4.97 0.72
N GLU A 100 -25.50 3.87 0.19
CA GLU A 100 -26.84 3.37 0.53
C GLU A 100 -26.96 2.98 2.00
N ALA A 101 -25.88 2.44 2.59
CA ALA A 101 -25.78 2.14 4.01
C ALA A 101 -25.61 3.38 4.91
N GLY A 102 -25.64 4.60 4.36
CA GLY A 102 -25.58 5.84 5.14
C GLY A 102 -24.17 6.39 5.40
N ILE A 103 -23.12 5.86 4.75
CA ILE A 103 -21.76 6.35 4.95
C ILE A 103 -21.52 7.60 4.10
N PHE A 104 -21.86 8.76 4.69
CA PHE A 104 -21.76 10.08 4.07
C PHE A 104 -20.73 10.99 4.77
N PRO A 105 -20.25 12.05 4.10
CA PRO A 105 -20.52 12.43 2.70
C PRO A 105 -19.72 11.58 1.68
N TYR A 106 -20.07 11.69 0.41
CA TYR A 106 -19.21 11.20 -0.67
C TYR A 106 -18.12 12.23 -0.97
N ASN A 107 -16.89 11.95 -0.57
CA ASN A 107 -15.74 12.85 -0.69
C ASN A 107 -15.01 12.76 -2.04
N GLY A 108 -15.55 12.01 -3.02
CA GLY A 108 -14.88 11.81 -4.29
C GLY A 108 -13.54 11.07 -4.15
N PHE A 109 -12.52 11.51 -4.90
CA PHE A 109 -11.17 10.98 -4.79
C PHE A 109 -10.35 11.80 -3.77
N SER A 110 -9.83 11.15 -2.73
CA SER A 110 -9.06 11.83 -1.69
C SER A 110 -7.98 10.93 -1.07
N LEU A 111 -6.84 11.55 -0.76
CA LEU A 111 -5.72 10.93 -0.06
C LEU A 111 -5.85 11.04 1.46
N ASP A 112 -6.68 11.95 1.95
CA ASP A 112 -6.78 12.28 3.37
C ASP A 112 -7.60 11.23 4.11
N HIS A 113 -7.25 10.92 5.36
CA HIS A 113 -8.07 10.07 6.21
C HIS A 113 -9.20 10.90 6.81
N ILE A 114 -10.37 10.84 6.17
CA ILE A 114 -11.55 11.66 6.47
C ILE A 114 -12.80 10.78 6.58
N GLY A 115 -13.76 11.24 7.38
CA GLY A 115 -15.05 10.56 7.55
C GLY A 115 -15.89 10.54 6.27
N GLY A 116 -16.75 9.53 6.14
CA GLY A 116 -17.59 9.31 4.95
C GLY A 116 -16.97 8.36 3.94
N MET A 117 -17.52 8.37 2.72
CA MET A 117 -17.10 7.48 1.64
C MET A 117 -16.13 8.21 0.69
N LYS A 118 -15.01 7.55 0.35
CA LYS A 118 -14.04 8.08 -0.62
C LYS A 118 -13.47 7.01 -1.52
N ILE A 119 -12.98 7.43 -2.68
CA ILE A 119 -12.09 6.66 -3.53
C ILE A 119 -10.66 7.01 -3.11
N GLY A 120 -9.97 6.05 -2.49
CA GLY A 120 -8.56 6.20 -2.12
C GLY A 120 -7.61 6.00 -3.30
N VAL A 121 -6.31 6.14 -3.02
CA VAL A 121 -5.27 5.86 -4.02
C VAL A 121 -4.98 4.38 -4.14
N THR A 122 -4.44 4.01 -5.30
CA THR A 122 -3.78 2.73 -5.54
C THR A 122 -2.27 2.92 -5.71
N LYS A 123 -1.51 1.90 -5.31
CA LYS A 123 -0.08 1.76 -5.62
C LYS A 123 0.17 1.13 -7.00
N LEU A 124 -0.88 0.84 -7.77
CA LEU A 124 -0.76 0.32 -9.13
C LEU A 124 -0.71 1.47 -10.15
N ASP A 125 0.31 1.48 -11.01
CA ASP A 125 0.40 2.42 -12.12
C ASP A 125 -0.60 2.09 -13.24
N GLU A 126 -0.70 2.97 -14.25
CA GLU A 126 -1.59 2.81 -15.40
C GLU A 126 -1.34 1.54 -16.23
N ARG A 127 -0.13 0.97 -16.12
CA ARG A 127 0.28 -0.29 -16.78
C ARG A 127 -0.02 -1.51 -15.90
N GLY A 128 -0.66 -1.31 -14.75
CA GLY A 128 -0.95 -2.37 -13.79
C GLY A 128 0.30 -2.90 -13.08
N ARG A 129 1.37 -2.11 -13.02
CA ARG A 129 2.55 -2.45 -12.21
C ARG A 129 2.40 -1.86 -10.82
N ARG A 130 2.74 -2.65 -9.80
CA ARG A 130 2.79 -2.22 -8.41
C ARG A 130 4.05 -1.43 -8.15
N ASN A 131 3.86 -0.25 -7.58
CA ASN A 131 4.93 0.54 -7.00
C ASN A 131 5.09 0.21 -5.52
N THR A 132 6.34 0.15 -5.07
CA THR A 132 6.75 -0.35 -3.76
C THR A 132 7.78 0.59 -3.12
N SER A 133 8.09 0.36 -1.85
CA SER A 133 9.07 1.15 -1.10
C SER A 133 10.47 1.10 -1.70
N ALA A 134 10.86 0.02 -2.41
CA ALA A 134 12.19 -0.02 -3.04
C ALA A 134 12.30 0.92 -4.25
N ASP A 135 11.18 1.37 -4.83
CA ASP A 135 11.24 2.30 -5.97
C ASP A 135 11.80 3.66 -5.54
N PHE A 136 11.73 4.00 -4.24
CA PHE A 136 12.37 5.20 -3.69
C PHE A 136 13.89 5.10 -3.60
N LEU A 137 14.48 3.90 -3.66
CA LEU A 137 15.93 3.75 -3.68
C LEU A 137 16.53 4.27 -4.99
N THR A 138 15.74 4.27 -6.07
CA THR A 138 16.19 4.75 -7.38
C THR A 138 16.39 6.26 -7.45
N VAL A 139 15.83 7.01 -6.50
CA VAL A 139 15.96 8.48 -6.40
C VAL A 139 16.95 8.92 -5.32
N GLY A 140 17.51 7.98 -4.56
CA GLY A 140 18.56 8.26 -3.57
C GLY A 140 19.93 8.43 -4.22
N ASN A 141 20.90 8.97 -3.47
CA ASN A 141 22.28 9.07 -3.94
C ASN A 141 22.91 7.65 -4.00
N PRO A 142 23.27 7.15 -5.19
CA PRO A 142 23.77 5.78 -5.35
C PRO A 142 25.11 5.56 -4.66
N ASN A 143 25.91 6.61 -4.45
CA ASN A 143 27.21 6.52 -3.77
C ASN A 143 27.09 6.46 -2.25
N CYS A 144 25.90 6.73 -1.70
CA CYS A 144 25.64 6.70 -0.26
C CYS A 144 24.80 5.50 0.18
N CYS A 145 24.28 4.71 -0.77
CA CYS A 145 23.35 3.62 -0.50
C CYS A 145 23.83 2.33 -1.18
N ALA A 146 24.26 1.35 -0.38
CA ALA A 146 24.56 0.00 -0.86
C ALA A 146 23.42 -0.96 -0.52
N LEU A 147 22.97 -1.74 -1.50
CA LEU A 147 22.08 -2.87 -1.28
C LEU A 147 22.90 -4.13 -1.12
N ALA A 148 23.00 -4.64 0.11
CA ALA A 148 23.45 -6.01 0.32
C ALA A 148 22.39 -6.95 -0.26
N ARG A 149 22.79 -7.91 -1.10
CA ARG A 149 21.90 -8.99 -1.54
C ARG A 149 21.44 -9.78 -0.32
N SER A 150 20.28 -9.46 0.24
CA SER A 150 19.56 -10.40 1.10
C SER A 150 18.82 -11.36 0.18
N LEU A 151 19.15 -12.64 0.29
CA LEU A 151 18.56 -13.82 -0.36
C LEU A 151 17.32 -13.54 -1.24
N VAL A 152 17.51 -13.73 -2.54
CA VAL A 152 16.47 -13.99 -3.54
C VAL A 152 15.96 -15.41 -3.37
#